data_AF-A0A1D8MQL2-F1
#
_entry.id   AF-A0A1D8MQL2-F1
#
_cell.length_a   1.000
_cell.length_b   1.000
_cell.length_c   1.000
_cell.angle_alpha   90.00
_cell.angle_beta   90.00
_cell.angle_gamma   90.00
#
_symmetry.space_group_name_H-M   'P 1'
#
loop_
_entity.id
_entity.type
_entity.pdbx_description
1 polymer ?
#
loop_
_entity_poly.entity_id
_entity_poly.type
_entity_poly.pdbx_seq_one_letter_code
_entity_poly.pdbx_strand_id
1 'polypeptide(L)'
;MAMASLYRRSLPSPPAIDFSSSEGKKIFNEALQKGTMEGFFRLISYFQTQSEPAYCGLASLSVVLNALSIDPGRKWKGPWRWFDESMLDCCEPLEVVKEKGISFGKVVCLAHCSGAKVEAFRTNQTTIDDFRKLVMKCSTSENCHIISTYHRGVFKQTGSGHFSPIGGYNAERDMALILDVARFKYPPHWVPLKLLWEAMDSIDDSTGKRRGFMLISRPHREPGLLYTLSCKDESWISIAKYLKEDVPRLVSSQQVDSVEKILSVVFKSLPSNFNTFIRWVAELRIAEDTKQNLSAEEKSRLNLKQVVLKEVHETELFKHISKFLSTVGYEDSLTYAAAKACCQGAEILSGCSSKEFCCRETCVTCVKGPGEAEGTVVTGVVVRDGSEQNVDLLVPSTQTNCECGPEANFPAGNDVFTVLLLALPPQTWSGIKDQALMQEMKQLISMASLPTMLQEEVLHLQRQLQLLKRCQENKEEEDFAAPAF
;
A
#
# COMPACT_ATOMS: atom_id res chain seq x y z
N MET A 1 41.56 -11.09 -0.69
CA MET A 1 41.47 -12.54 -0.43
C MET A 1 40.39 -13.11 -1.34
N ALA A 2 40.66 -14.21 -2.06
CA ALA A 2 39.60 -14.89 -2.82
C ALA A 2 38.58 -15.46 -1.82
N MET A 3 37.31 -15.05 -1.92
CA MET A 3 36.24 -15.68 -1.14
C MET A 3 35.97 -17.08 -1.72
N ALA A 4 35.91 -18.09 -0.86
CA ALA A 4 35.51 -19.43 -1.27
C ALA A 4 34.08 -19.37 -1.87
N SER A 5 33.91 -19.90 -3.08
CA SER A 5 32.59 -20.01 -3.69
C SER A 5 31.78 -21.11 -3.00
N LEU A 6 30.47 -20.88 -2.84
CA LEU A 6 29.54 -21.82 -2.20
C LEU A 6 28.44 -22.18 -3.19
N TYR A 7 28.28 -23.47 -3.50
CA TYR A 7 27.17 -23.99 -4.29
C TYR A 7 26.21 -24.78 -3.40
N ARG A 8 25.07 -24.17 -3.05
CA ARG A 8 24.03 -24.73 -2.17
C ARG A 8 24.56 -25.19 -0.79
N ARG A 9 23.64 -25.64 0.06
CA ARG A 9 23.93 -26.31 1.33
C ARG A 9 23.06 -27.55 1.43
N SER A 10 23.59 -28.64 1.97
CA SER A 10 22.77 -29.81 2.29
C SER A 10 21.74 -29.43 3.34
N LEU A 11 20.46 -29.74 3.08
CA LEU A 11 19.37 -29.51 4.03
C LEU A 11 19.58 -30.42 5.25
N PRO A 12 19.70 -29.87 6.47
CA PRO A 12 19.78 -30.69 7.68
C PRO A 12 18.49 -31.50 7.89
N SER A 13 18.61 -32.82 7.86
CA SER A 13 17.49 -33.75 8.02
C SER A 13 17.91 -34.89 8.96
N PRO A 14 17.32 -35.01 10.17
CA PRO A 14 16.32 -34.13 10.79
C PRO A 14 16.87 -32.73 11.18
N PRO A 15 16.00 -31.72 11.39
CA PRO A 15 14.54 -31.85 11.53
C PRO A 15 13.73 -31.56 10.27
N ALA A 16 14.33 -31.02 9.22
CA ALA A 16 13.62 -30.72 7.98
C ALA A 16 13.50 -31.96 7.07
N ILE A 17 12.42 -32.04 6.30
CA ILE A 17 12.23 -33.06 5.25
C ILE A 17 12.18 -32.34 3.90
N ASP A 18 13.12 -32.66 3.01
CA ASP A 18 13.17 -32.09 1.66
C ASP A 18 11.85 -32.34 0.92
N PHE A 19 11.23 -31.28 0.39
CA PHE A 19 9.98 -31.35 -0.35
C PHE A 19 10.03 -32.34 -1.52
N SER A 20 11.17 -32.44 -2.20
CA SER A 20 11.38 -33.29 -3.38
C SER A 20 11.69 -34.75 -3.03
N SER A 21 11.96 -35.06 -1.76
CA SER A 21 12.19 -36.43 -1.29
C SER A 21 10.94 -37.30 -1.37
N SER A 22 11.10 -38.63 -1.31
CA SER A 22 9.97 -39.58 -1.28
C SER A 22 9.03 -39.30 -0.11
N GLU A 23 9.57 -38.99 1.07
CA GLU A 23 8.75 -38.62 2.24
C GLU A 23 8.10 -37.24 2.07
N GLY A 24 8.81 -36.24 1.54
CA GLY A 24 8.25 -34.91 1.28
C GLY A 24 7.06 -34.94 0.31
N LYS A 25 7.16 -35.77 -0.76
CA LYS A 25 6.06 -36.02 -1.70
C LYS A 25 4.88 -36.74 -1.05
N LYS A 26 5.14 -37.66 -0.13
CA LYS A 26 4.09 -38.36 0.64
C LYS A 26 3.32 -37.38 1.51
N ILE A 27 4.02 -36.54 2.30
CA ILE A 27 3.40 -35.50 3.15
C ILE A 27 2.56 -34.53 2.30
N PHE A 28 3.07 -34.14 1.13
CA PHE A 28 2.34 -33.29 0.18
C PHE A 28 1.04 -33.94 -0.29
N ASN A 29 1.09 -35.21 -0.74
CA ASN A 29 -0.11 -35.91 -1.21
C ASN A 29 -1.16 -36.06 -0.10
N GLU A 30 -0.73 -36.38 1.12
CA GLU A 30 -1.62 -36.46 2.29
C GLU A 30 -2.28 -35.09 2.56
N ALA A 31 -1.52 -34.00 2.57
CA ALA A 31 -2.07 -32.65 2.77
C ALA A 31 -3.00 -32.21 1.63
N LEU A 32 -2.64 -32.51 0.38
CA LEU A 32 -3.44 -32.21 -0.80
C LEU A 32 -4.79 -32.92 -0.76
N GLN A 33 -4.82 -34.20 -0.40
CA GLN A 33 -6.06 -34.98 -0.24
C GLN A 33 -6.97 -34.42 0.86
N LYS A 34 -6.43 -33.69 1.83
CA LYS A 34 -7.18 -33.04 2.91
C LYS A 34 -7.56 -31.59 2.59
N GLY A 35 -7.21 -31.08 1.41
CA GLY A 35 -7.52 -29.70 0.99
C GLY A 35 -6.70 -28.62 1.73
N THR A 36 -5.56 -28.98 2.33
CA THR A 36 -4.69 -28.04 3.05
C THR A 36 -3.44 -27.65 2.24
N MET A 37 -3.58 -27.66 0.92
CA MET A 37 -2.56 -27.24 -0.06
C MET A 37 -3.11 -26.23 -1.08
N GLU A 38 -4.29 -25.64 -0.88
CA GLU A 38 -4.90 -24.73 -1.86
C GLU A 38 -4.02 -23.48 -2.11
N GLY A 39 -3.48 -22.92 -1.03
CA GLY A 39 -2.56 -21.78 -1.12
C GLY A 39 -1.24 -22.11 -1.86
N PHE A 40 -0.82 -23.39 -1.88
CA PHE A 40 0.42 -23.81 -2.53
C PHE A 40 0.41 -23.50 -4.03
N PHE A 41 -0.71 -23.79 -4.71
CA PHE A 41 -0.80 -23.63 -6.16
C PHE A 41 -0.65 -22.18 -6.60
N ARG A 42 -1.22 -21.24 -5.83
CA ARG A 42 -1.00 -19.81 -6.04
C ARG A 42 0.45 -19.44 -5.79
N LEU A 43 1.01 -19.81 -4.65
CA LEU A 43 2.37 -19.40 -4.27
C LEU A 43 3.44 -19.96 -5.22
N ILE A 44 3.31 -21.21 -5.66
CA ILE A 44 4.33 -21.84 -6.52
C ILE A 44 4.38 -21.22 -7.92
N SER A 45 3.25 -20.73 -8.44
CA SER A 45 3.19 -20.01 -9.72
C SER A 45 4.00 -18.71 -9.74
N TYR A 46 4.26 -18.12 -8.56
CA TYR A 46 5.00 -16.87 -8.41
C TYR A 46 6.28 -17.03 -7.59
N PHE A 47 6.67 -18.26 -7.26
CA PHE A 47 7.79 -18.53 -6.38
C PHE A 47 9.11 -18.12 -7.02
N GLN A 48 9.83 -17.19 -6.37
CA GLN A 48 11.07 -16.63 -6.88
C GLN A 48 12.26 -16.84 -5.94
N THR A 49 13.45 -16.63 -6.47
CA THR A 49 14.69 -16.62 -5.68
C THR A 49 14.93 -15.19 -5.20
N GLN A 50 15.22 -14.99 -3.92
CA GLN A 50 15.63 -13.68 -3.41
C GLN A 50 16.84 -13.15 -4.20
N SER A 51 16.77 -11.93 -4.72
CA SER A 51 17.80 -11.36 -5.61
C SER A 51 19.09 -11.02 -4.87
N GLU A 52 18.98 -10.66 -3.59
CA GLU A 52 20.10 -10.38 -2.69
C GLU A 52 20.02 -11.28 -1.44
N PRO A 53 21.15 -11.64 -0.80
CA PRO A 53 21.16 -12.46 0.42
C PRO A 53 20.33 -11.87 1.58
N ALA A 54 20.16 -10.55 1.63
CA ALA A 54 19.39 -9.85 2.65
C ALA A 54 17.89 -9.68 2.29
N TYR A 55 17.48 -9.98 1.05
CA TYR A 55 16.15 -9.65 0.52
C TYR A 55 15.06 -10.69 0.81
N CYS A 56 15.28 -11.64 1.72
CA CYS A 56 14.29 -12.69 1.98
C CYS A 56 12.90 -12.16 2.37
N GLY A 57 12.80 -11.03 3.09
CA GLY A 57 11.52 -10.38 3.41
C GLY A 57 10.82 -9.82 2.16
N LEU A 58 11.55 -9.10 1.32
CA LEU A 58 11.07 -8.52 0.05
C LEU A 58 10.63 -9.62 -0.94
N ALA A 59 11.43 -10.69 -1.05
CA ALA A 59 11.16 -11.84 -1.89
C ALA A 59 9.88 -12.56 -1.46
N SER A 60 9.74 -12.82 -0.15
CA SER A 60 8.55 -13.46 0.41
C SER A 60 7.31 -12.62 0.14
N LEU A 61 7.39 -11.30 0.36
CA LEU A 61 6.28 -10.39 0.19
C LEU A 61 5.85 -10.28 -1.28
N SER A 62 6.79 -10.10 -2.21
CA SER A 62 6.47 -10.06 -3.65
C SER A 62 5.83 -11.35 -4.17
N VAL A 63 6.30 -12.53 -3.72
CA VAL A 63 5.64 -13.82 -4.02
C VAL A 63 4.18 -13.80 -3.59
N VAL A 64 3.91 -13.35 -2.35
CA VAL A 64 2.55 -13.34 -1.79
C VAL A 64 1.65 -12.28 -2.44
N LEU A 65 2.16 -11.08 -2.71
CA LEU A 65 1.39 -10.01 -3.36
C LEU A 65 0.96 -10.41 -4.78
N ASN A 66 1.87 -11.01 -5.55
CA ASN A 66 1.57 -11.55 -6.88
C ASN A 66 0.61 -12.74 -6.79
N ALA A 67 0.77 -13.63 -5.79
CA ALA A 67 -0.15 -14.75 -5.55
C ALA A 67 -1.59 -14.31 -5.30
N LEU A 68 -1.77 -13.19 -4.59
CA LEU A 68 -3.06 -12.57 -4.33
C LEU A 68 -3.58 -11.71 -5.49
N SER A 69 -2.82 -11.60 -6.58
CA SER A 69 -3.13 -10.73 -7.72
C SER A 69 -3.40 -9.28 -7.31
N ILE A 70 -2.60 -8.77 -6.36
CA ILE A 70 -2.64 -7.35 -5.98
C ILE A 70 -1.86 -6.56 -7.04
N ASP A 71 -2.49 -5.52 -7.59
CA ASP A 71 -1.91 -4.67 -8.61
C ASP A 71 -0.99 -3.62 -7.94
N PRO A 72 0.31 -3.53 -8.30
CA PRO A 72 1.21 -2.54 -7.73
C PRO A 72 0.88 -1.10 -8.16
N GLY A 73 0.00 -0.89 -9.15
CA GLY A 73 -0.40 0.43 -9.62
C GLY A 73 0.70 1.19 -10.38
N ARG A 74 1.90 0.62 -10.48
CA ARG A 74 3.07 1.19 -11.20
C ARG A 74 3.77 0.11 -12.04
N LYS A 75 4.44 0.54 -13.11
CA LYS A 75 5.18 -0.36 -14.02
C LYS A 75 6.42 -0.94 -13.36
N TRP A 76 6.69 -2.20 -13.66
CA TRP A 76 7.94 -2.87 -13.32
C TRP A 76 8.91 -2.85 -14.50
N LYS A 77 8.52 -3.47 -15.63
CA LYS A 77 9.34 -3.58 -16.84
C LYS A 77 8.47 -3.45 -18.08
N GLY A 78 8.81 -2.53 -18.98
CA GLY A 78 8.03 -2.29 -20.20
C GLY A 78 6.57 -1.94 -19.88
N PRO A 79 5.58 -2.59 -20.51
CA PRO A 79 4.17 -2.36 -20.19
C PRO A 79 3.70 -3.08 -18.92
N TRP A 80 4.50 -3.98 -18.34
CA TRP A 80 4.07 -4.90 -17.30
C TRP A 80 4.06 -4.28 -15.92
N ARG A 81 2.99 -4.55 -15.16
CA ARG A 81 2.86 -4.24 -13.74
C ARG A 81 2.99 -5.54 -12.96
N TRP A 82 3.91 -5.56 -12.02
CA TRP A 82 4.30 -6.76 -11.31
C TRP A 82 4.98 -6.38 -10.00
N PHE A 83 4.74 -7.10 -8.90
CA PHE A 83 5.56 -6.87 -7.71
C PHE A 83 6.92 -7.54 -7.87
N ASP A 84 7.97 -6.72 -7.83
CA ASP A 84 9.36 -7.14 -7.74
C ASP A 84 9.98 -6.58 -6.46
N GLU A 85 11.07 -7.19 -5.99
CA GLU A 85 11.78 -6.78 -4.78
C GLU A 85 12.23 -5.32 -4.84
N SER A 86 12.58 -4.82 -6.03
CA SER A 86 12.95 -3.42 -6.28
C SER A 86 11.80 -2.42 -6.09
N MET A 87 10.57 -2.90 -5.93
CA MET A 87 9.37 -2.08 -5.78
C MET A 87 8.86 -2.03 -4.34
N LEU A 88 9.64 -2.47 -3.37
CA LEU A 88 9.23 -2.56 -1.98
C LEU A 88 10.12 -1.67 -1.11
N ASP A 89 10.04 -0.36 -1.36
CA ASP A 89 10.94 0.69 -0.87
C ASP A 89 10.27 1.73 0.04
N CYS A 90 8.97 1.59 0.36
CA CYS A 90 8.21 2.64 1.06
C CYS A 90 8.59 2.83 2.55
N CYS A 91 8.99 1.75 3.25
CA CYS A 91 9.24 1.79 4.70
C CYS A 91 10.73 1.64 5.05
N GLU A 92 11.57 1.26 4.08
CA GLU A 92 13.01 1.19 4.24
C GLU A 92 13.68 1.32 2.86
N PRO A 93 14.70 2.19 2.71
CA PRO A 93 15.47 2.26 1.47
C PRO A 93 16.13 0.92 1.15
N LEU A 94 16.09 0.51 -0.12
CA LEU A 94 16.58 -0.78 -0.58
C LEU A 94 18.08 -0.99 -0.29
N GLU A 95 18.87 0.07 -0.32
CA GLU A 95 20.29 0.10 0.00
C GLU A 95 20.54 -0.32 1.44
N VAL A 96 19.69 0.15 2.37
CA VAL A 96 19.76 -0.23 3.78
C VAL A 96 19.30 -1.67 3.96
N VAL A 97 18.23 -2.08 3.27
CA VAL A 97 17.78 -3.49 3.30
C VAL A 97 18.85 -4.43 2.76
N LYS A 98 19.60 -4.03 1.73
CA LYS A 98 20.65 -4.83 1.12
C LYS A 98 21.83 -5.04 2.07
N GLU A 99 22.17 -4.03 2.87
CA GLU A 99 23.26 -4.10 3.85
C GLU A 99 22.85 -4.85 5.12
N LYS A 100 21.66 -4.56 5.67
CA LYS A 100 21.28 -4.97 7.04
C LYS A 100 20.14 -5.99 7.11
N GLY A 101 19.48 -6.26 5.98
CA GLY A 101 18.20 -6.96 5.98
C GLY A 101 17.04 -6.05 6.39
N ILE A 102 15.90 -6.66 6.68
CA ILE A 102 14.68 -5.95 7.03
C ILE A 102 14.04 -6.58 8.27
N SER A 103 13.54 -5.74 9.17
CA SER A 103 12.87 -6.16 10.39
C SER A 103 11.42 -6.58 10.14
N PHE A 104 10.82 -7.31 11.09
CA PHE A 104 9.45 -7.80 10.92
C PHE A 104 8.43 -6.66 10.78
N GLY A 105 8.54 -5.60 11.60
CA GLY A 105 7.65 -4.44 11.52
C GLY A 105 7.73 -3.73 10.17
N LYS A 106 8.93 -3.59 9.61
CA LYS A 106 9.12 -2.98 8.29
C LYS A 106 8.53 -3.83 7.17
N VAL A 107 8.63 -5.17 7.23
CA VAL A 107 7.95 -6.04 6.25
C VAL A 107 6.43 -5.91 6.34
N VAL A 108 5.86 -5.83 7.54
CA VAL A 108 4.41 -5.58 7.74
C VAL A 108 4.01 -4.22 7.15
N CYS A 109 4.82 -3.19 7.37
CA CYS A 109 4.62 -1.85 6.80
C CYS A 109 4.63 -1.90 5.26
N LEU A 110 5.61 -2.57 4.64
CA LEU A 110 5.67 -2.76 3.19
C LEU A 110 4.43 -3.47 2.64
N ALA A 111 3.93 -4.48 3.34
CA ALA A 111 2.72 -5.20 2.94
C ALA A 111 1.48 -4.30 2.95
N HIS A 112 1.34 -3.43 3.96
CA HIS A 112 0.28 -2.43 3.99
C HIS A 112 0.43 -1.36 2.90
N CYS A 113 1.62 -0.80 2.69
CA CYS A 113 1.86 0.16 1.60
C CYS A 113 1.50 -0.43 0.24
N SER A 114 1.71 -1.73 0.07
CA SER A 114 1.46 -2.45 -1.18
C SER A 114 -0.02 -2.78 -1.39
N GLY A 115 -0.92 -2.25 -0.55
CA GLY A 115 -2.37 -2.41 -0.70
C GLY A 115 -2.94 -3.71 -0.14
N ALA A 116 -2.15 -4.51 0.59
CA ALA A 116 -2.63 -5.76 1.15
C ALA A 116 -3.37 -5.57 2.49
N LYS A 117 -4.32 -6.46 2.77
CA LYS A 117 -4.87 -6.63 4.12
C LYS A 117 -3.92 -7.53 4.92
N VAL A 118 -3.42 -7.03 6.04
CA VAL A 118 -2.42 -7.72 6.87
C VAL A 118 -2.91 -7.88 8.30
N GLU A 119 -2.71 -9.07 8.86
CA GLU A 119 -2.84 -9.36 10.30
C GLU A 119 -1.53 -9.99 10.76
N ALA A 120 -0.80 -9.36 11.66
CA ALA A 120 0.55 -9.76 12.03
C ALA A 120 0.70 -9.94 13.55
N PHE A 121 1.44 -10.99 13.93
CA PHE A 121 1.57 -11.43 15.31
C PHE A 121 3.02 -11.81 15.60
N ARG A 122 3.56 -11.26 16.69
CA ARG A 122 4.70 -11.87 17.38
C ARG A 122 4.24 -13.04 18.22
N THR A 123 5.14 -13.99 18.47
CA THR A 123 4.82 -15.17 19.25
C THR A 123 4.39 -14.87 20.69
N ASN A 124 4.83 -13.76 21.30
CA ASN A 124 4.36 -13.33 22.64
C ASN A 124 2.97 -12.66 22.65
N GLN A 125 2.37 -12.42 21.47
CA GLN A 125 1.04 -11.84 21.33
C GLN A 125 -0.04 -12.89 21.02
N THR A 126 0.36 -14.15 20.81
CA THR A 126 -0.53 -15.24 20.43
C THR A 126 -0.01 -16.59 20.95
N THR A 127 -0.67 -17.69 20.60
CA THR A 127 -0.28 -19.04 21.02
C THR A 127 0.03 -19.92 19.82
N ILE A 128 0.76 -21.01 20.04
CA ILE A 128 0.99 -22.03 19.01
C ILE A 128 -0.32 -22.62 18.48
N ASP A 129 -1.34 -22.74 19.33
CA ASP A 129 -2.63 -23.30 18.92
C ASP A 129 -3.41 -22.34 18.01
N ASP A 130 -3.33 -21.04 18.28
CA ASP A 130 -3.89 -20.02 17.39
C ASP A 130 -3.12 -19.95 16.08
N PHE A 131 -1.78 -20.01 16.14
CA PHE A 131 -0.95 -20.12 14.93
C PHE A 131 -1.33 -21.35 14.09
N ARG A 132 -1.53 -22.52 14.71
CA ARG A 132 -1.97 -23.74 14.01
C ARG A 132 -3.32 -23.55 13.31
N LYS A 133 -4.30 -22.95 13.98
CA LYS A 133 -5.61 -22.63 13.38
C LYS A 133 -5.47 -21.70 12.19
N LEU A 134 -4.64 -20.66 12.29
CA LEU A 134 -4.41 -19.70 11.21
C LEU A 134 -3.67 -20.32 10.02
N VAL A 135 -2.66 -21.14 10.26
CA VAL A 135 -1.95 -21.92 9.24
C VAL A 135 -2.92 -22.84 8.50
N MET A 136 -3.78 -23.56 9.21
CA MET A 136 -4.80 -24.40 8.60
C MET A 136 -5.77 -23.57 7.75
N LYS A 137 -6.33 -22.47 8.30
CA LYS A 137 -7.26 -21.57 7.60
C LYS A 137 -6.69 -21.03 6.29
N CYS A 138 -5.44 -20.56 6.28
CA CYS A 138 -4.84 -19.99 5.08
C CYS A 138 -4.35 -21.08 4.11
N SER A 139 -4.00 -22.27 4.60
CA SER A 139 -3.65 -23.40 3.73
C SER A 139 -4.85 -23.97 2.96
N THR A 140 -6.08 -23.77 3.46
CA THR A 140 -7.35 -24.13 2.77
C THR A 140 -7.90 -23.00 1.88
N SER A 141 -7.14 -21.93 1.64
CA SER A 141 -7.61 -20.76 0.89
C SER A 141 -6.61 -20.34 -0.18
N GLU A 142 -7.12 -19.92 -1.34
CA GLU A 142 -6.31 -19.24 -2.37
C GLU A 142 -6.13 -17.74 -2.10
N ASN A 143 -6.91 -17.16 -1.17
CA ASN A 143 -6.97 -15.71 -0.93
C ASN A 143 -6.34 -15.28 0.40
N CYS A 144 -5.72 -16.21 1.13
CA CYS A 144 -4.92 -15.94 2.32
C CYS A 144 -3.60 -16.68 2.27
N HIS A 145 -2.51 -15.98 2.53
CA HIS A 145 -1.18 -16.58 2.65
C HIS A 145 -0.49 -16.13 3.93
N ILE A 146 0.44 -16.95 4.41
CA ILE A 146 1.23 -16.63 5.61
C ILE A 146 2.69 -16.46 5.22
N ILE A 147 3.31 -15.40 5.73
CA ILE A 147 4.77 -15.26 5.76
C ILE A 147 5.22 -15.39 7.20
N SER A 148 6.19 -16.27 7.44
CA SER A 148 6.82 -16.45 8.75
C SER A 148 8.20 -15.82 8.77
N THR A 149 8.61 -15.28 9.92
CA THR A 149 9.99 -14.92 10.21
C THR A 149 10.52 -15.77 11.35
N TYR A 150 11.63 -16.46 11.12
CA TYR A 150 12.12 -17.49 12.03
C TYR A 150 13.66 -17.53 12.05
N HIS A 151 14.22 -18.11 13.11
CA HIS A 151 15.66 -18.29 13.24
C HIS A 151 16.11 -19.66 12.69
N ARG A 152 16.90 -19.66 11.62
CA ARG A 152 17.38 -20.88 10.93
C ARG A 152 18.18 -21.84 11.82
N GLY A 153 18.85 -21.32 12.84
CA GLY A 153 19.61 -22.13 13.78
C GLY A 153 18.78 -23.21 14.50
N VAL A 154 17.48 -22.97 14.73
CA VAL A 154 16.57 -23.96 15.33
C VAL A 154 16.38 -25.18 14.40
N PHE A 155 16.44 -24.97 13.09
CA PHE A 155 16.42 -26.05 12.08
C PHE A 155 17.81 -26.62 11.78
N LYS A 156 18.84 -26.23 12.54
CA LYS A 156 20.25 -26.54 12.28
C LYS A 156 20.74 -26.03 10.91
N GLN A 157 20.01 -25.12 10.30
CA GLN A 157 20.37 -24.50 9.03
C GLN A 157 21.36 -23.37 9.27
N THR A 158 22.21 -23.11 8.27
CA THR A 158 23.16 -22.00 8.33
C THR A 158 22.45 -20.65 8.19
N GLY A 159 22.93 -19.62 8.89
CA GLY A 159 22.32 -18.28 8.91
C GLY A 159 21.44 -18.04 10.15
N SER A 160 20.98 -16.80 10.31
CA SER A 160 20.19 -16.34 11.47
C SER A 160 18.70 -16.18 11.10
N GLY A 161 18.17 -14.96 11.14
CA GLY A 161 16.78 -14.65 10.79
C GLY A 161 16.49 -14.86 9.31
N HIS A 162 15.29 -15.34 9.00
CA HIS A 162 14.84 -15.55 7.63
C HIS A 162 13.32 -15.39 7.50
N PHE A 163 12.87 -14.90 6.34
CA PHE A 163 11.46 -14.81 5.97
C PHE A 163 11.16 -15.80 4.85
N SER A 164 10.03 -16.49 4.92
CA SER A 164 9.52 -17.29 3.80
C SER A 164 8.00 -17.53 3.92
N PRO A 165 7.28 -17.67 2.79
CA PRO A 165 5.89 -18.08 2.80
C PRO A 165 5.71 -19.53 3.31
N ILE A 166 4.59 -19.77 3.99
CA ILE A 166 4.11 -21.13 4.29
C ILE A 166 3.26 -21.60 3.12
N GLY A 167 3.73 -22.64 2.43
CA GLY A 167 3.10 -23.19 1.23
C GLY A 167 1.91 -24.10 1.51
N GLY A 168 1.81 -24.65 2.71
CA GLY A 168 0.71 -25.54 3.09
C GLY A 168 0.97 -26.25 4.41
N TYR A 169 0.03 -27.12 4.81
CA TYR A 169 0.03 -27.75 6.12
C TYR A 169 -0.46 -29.20 6.06
N ASN A 170 0.22 -30.10 6.74
CA ASN A 170 -0.23 -31.48 6.96
C ASN A 170 -0.67 -31.64 8.41
N ALA A 171 -1.98 -31.75 8.65
CA ALA A 171 -2.56 -31.82 9.99
C ALA A 171 -2.28 -33.15 10.70
N GLU A 172 -2.22 -34.26 9.97
CA GLU A 172 -1.98 -35.60 10.56
C GLU A 172 -0.57 -35.72 11.15
N ARG A 173 0.40 -35.02 10.56
CA ARG A 173 1.80 -35.01 10.99
C ARG A 173 2.21 -33.74 11.74
N ASP A 174 1.32 -32.76 11.82
CA ASP A 174 1.58 -31.41 12.32
C ASP A 174 2.83 -30.77 11.69
N MET A 175 2.89 -30.77 10.34
CA MET A 175 4.04 -30.26 9.57
C MET A 175 3.62 -29.09 8.68
N ALA A 176 4.43 -28.03 8.64
CA ALA A 176 4.27 -26.91 7.73
C ALA A 176 5.30 -26.96 6.59
N LEU A 177 4.87 -26.63 5.37
CA LEU A 177 5.76 -26.52 4.20
C LEU A 177 6.30 -25.10 4.11
N ILE A 178 7.62 -24.95 4.20
CA ILE A 178 8.31 -23.67 3.98
C ILE A 178 8.72 -23.57 2.51
N LEU A 179 8.27 -22.50 1.84
CA LEU A 179 8.72 -22.14 0.49
C LEU A 179 9.94 -21.22 0.58
N ASP A 180 11.11 -21.83 0.85
CA ASP A 180 12.36 -21.11 1.12
C ASP A 180 12.81 -20.26 -0.08
N VAL A 181 12.69 -18.94 0.03
CA VAL A 181 13.07 -17.99 -1.04
C VAL A 181 14.59 -17.91 -1.27
N ALA A 182 15.40 -18.41 -0.34
CA ALA A 182 16.84 -18.61 -0.53
C ALA A 182 17.12 -19.88 -1.35
N ARG A 183 16.53 -20.00 -2.54
CA ARG A 183 16.55 -21.19 -3.40
C ARG A 183 17.94 -21.61 -3.87
N PHE A 184 18.90 -20.69 -3.84
CA PHE A 184 20.31 -20.96 -4.08
C PHE A 184 20.98 -21.71 -2.91
N LYS A 185 20.32 -21.79 -1.75
CA LYS A 185 20.86 -22.34 -0.49
C LYS A 185 20.15 -23.62 -0.07
N TYR A 186 18.82 -23.57 0.10
CA TYR A 186 18.00 -24.71 0.54
C TYR A 186 16.75 -24.86 -0.34
N PRO A 187 16.26 -26.10 -0.57
CA PRO A 187 14.99 -26.33 -1.26
C PRO A 187 13.79 -26.01 -0.33
N PRO A 188 12.56 -25.94 -0.87
CA PRO A 188 11.36 -26.05 -0.05
C PRO A 188 11.42 -27.30 0.83
N HIS A 189 10.92 -27.20 2.05
CA HIS A 189 11.05 -28.27 3.02
C HIS A 189 9.92 -28.25 4.05
N TRP A 190 9.55 -29.44 4.52
CA TRP A 190 8.61 -29.62 5.61
C TRP A 190 9.33 -29.54 6.95
N VAL A 191 8.73 -28.86 7.92
CA VAL A 191 9.20 -28.80 9.31
C VAL A 191 8.04 -29.05 10.29
N PRO A 192 8.28 -29.66 11.47
CA PRO A 192 7.26 -29.76 12.51
C PRO A 192 6.77 -28.36 12.92
N LEU A 193 5.46 -28.16 13.01
CA LEU A 193 4.86 -26.87 13.33
C LEU A 193 5.35 -26.35 14.68
N LYS A 194 5.50 -27.24 15.67
CA LYS A 194 6.09 -26.92 16.97
C LYS A 194 7.50 -26.35 16.85
N LEU A 195 8.33 -26.93 15.99
CA LEU A 195 9.70 -26.46 15.79
C LEU A 195 9.72 -25.12 15.03
N LEU A 196 8.81 -24.93 14.07
CA LEU A 196 8.63 -23.63 13.43
C LEU A 196 8.21 -22.56 14.44
N TRP A 197 7.29 -22.88 15.35
CA TRP A 197 6.91 -21.99 16.45
C TRP A 197 8.11 -21.64 17.34
N GLU A 198 8.90 -22.62 17.77
CA GLU A 198 10.14 -22.39 18.54
C GLU A 198 11.14 -21.51 17.77
N ALA A 199 11.24 -21.68 16.44
CA ALA A 199 12.08 -20.85 15.59
C ALA A 199 11.56 -19.41 15.46
N MET A 200 10.25 -19.18 15.45
CA MET A 200 9.64 -17.84 15.52
C MET A 200 9.68 -17.26 16.93
N ASP A 201 9.72 -18.10 17.97
CA ASP A 201 9.76 -17.68 19.37
C ASP A 201 11.17 -17.28 19.84
N SER A 202 11.97 -16.79 18.91
CA SER A 202 13.33 -16.30 19.13
C SER A 202 13.37 -14.78 19.04
N ILE A 203 14.31 -14.17 19.77
CA ILE A 203 14.52 -12.72 19.73
C ILE A 203 15.32 -12.37 18.47
N ASP A 204 14.89 -11.33 17.76
CA ASP A 204 15.68 -10.68 16.73
C ASP A 204 16.58 -9.63 17.38
N ASP A 205 17.89 -9.89 17.40
CA ASP A 205 18.90 -9.05 18.05
C ASP A 205 18.89 -7.60 17.52
N SER A 206 18.48 -7.39 16.28
CA SER A 206 18.42 -6.04 15.68
C SER A 206 17.31 -5.17 16.25
N THR A 207 16.23 -5.77 16.78
CA THR A 207 15.05 -5.06 17.30
C THR A 207 14.83 -5.30 18.80
N GLY A 208 15.45 -6.32 19.38
CA GLY A 208 15.17 -6.78 20.73
C GLY A 208 13.76 -7.36 20.92
N LYS A 209 13.02 -7.61 19.83
CA LYS A 209 11.66 -8.15 19.85
C LYS A 209 11.64 -9.59 19.35
N ARG A 210 10.62 -10.36 19.75
CA ARG A 210 10.40 -11.72 19.22
C ARG A 210 10.06 -11.68 17.74
N ARG A 211 10.42 -12.73 16.99
CA ARG A 211 9.94 -12.94 15.62
C ARG A 211 8.45 -13.36 15.63
N GLY A 212 7.92 -13.83 14.51
CA GLY A 212 6.48 -14.01 14.33
C GLY A 212 6.06 -14.36 12.91
N PHE A 213 4.80 -14.07 12.60
CA PHE A 213 4.20 -14.35 11.30
C PHE A 213 3.12 -13.31 10.97
N MET A 214 2.84 -13.16 9.68
CA MET A 214 1.75 -12.32 9.19
C MET A 214 0.88 -13.07 8.18
N LEU A 215 -0.43 -12.86 8.28
CA LEU A 215 -1.43 -13.25 7.30
C LEU A 215 -1.59 -12.10 6.32
N ILE A 216 -1.63 -12.42 5.03
CA ILE A 216 -1.84 -11.47 3.96
C ILE A 216 -3.00 -11.95 3.10
N SER A 217 -3.93 -11.06 2.80
CA SER A 217 -5.07 -11.32 1.92
C SER A 217 -5.37 -10.11 1.06
N ARG A 218 -6.10 -10.32 -0.04
CA ARG A 218 -6.63 -9.21 -0.83
C ARG A 218 -7.73 -8.50 -0.02
N PRO A 219 -7.71 -7.16 0.10
CA PRO A 219 -8.84 -6.43 0.69
C PRO A 219 -10.12 -6.70 -0.11
N HIS A 220 -11.28 -6.60 0.55
CA HIS A 220 -12.58 -6.91 -0.07
C HIS A 220 -12.92 -6.01 -1.28
N ARG A 221 -12.30 -4.83 -1.34
CA ARG A 221 -12.34 -3.83 -2.42
C ARG A 221 -10.97 -3.17 -2.51
N GLU A 222 -10.60 -2.64 -3.69
CA GLU A 222 -9.32 -1.95 -3.90
C GLU A 222 -9.32 -0.63 -3.11
N PRO A 223 -8.48 -0.48 -2.07
CA PRO A 223 -8.42 0.77 -1.31
C PRO A 223 -7.54 1.79 -2.03
N GLY A 224 -7.84 3.09 -1.88
CA GLY A 224 -7.08 4.17 -2.52
C GLY A 224 -7.45 4.34 -3.99
N LEU A 225 -8.76 4.39 -4.28
CA LEU A 225 -9.27 4.54 -5.64
C LEU A 225 -8.90 5.89 -6.23
N LEU A 226 -8.95 6.95 -5.43
CA LEU A 226 -8.81 8.32 -5.91
C LEU A 226 -7.67 9.08 -5.22
N TYR A 227 -7.32 8.78 -3.98
CA TYR A 227 -6.32 9.50 -3.19
C TYR A 227 -5.35 8.55 -2.48
N THR A 228 -4.09 8.98 -2.39
CA THR A 228 -3.03 8.25 -1.68
C THR A 228 -1.98 9.20 -1.11
N LEU A 229 -1.35 8.81 -0.01
CA LEU A 229 -0.23 9.56 0.57
C LEU A 229 1.09 9.21 -0.12
N SER A 230 1.88 10.23 -0.43
CA SER A 230 3.20 10.13 -1.04
C SER A 230 4.30 10.30 0.00
N CYS A 231 5.18 9.29 0.07
CA CYS A 231 6.33 9.26 0.97
C CYS A 231 7.66 9.41 0.22
N LYS A 232 7.62 9.77 -1.07
CA LYS A 232 8.81 9.83 -1.94
C LYS A 232 9.86 10.84 -1.49
N ASP A 233 9.45 11.90 -0.79
CA ASP A 233 10.30 13.01 -0.36
C ASP A 233 10.22 13.15 1.16
N GLU A 234 11.36 13.36 1.83
CA GLU A 234 11.47 13.45 3.31
C GLU A 234 10.54 14.50 3.94
N SER A 235 10.04 15.44 3.15
CA SER A 235 9.08 16.44 3.58
C SER A 235 7.74 15.86 4.05
N TRP A 236 7.44 14.58 3.77
CA TRP A 236 6.31 13.88 4.40
C TRP A 236 6.40 13.91 5.93
N ILE A 237 7.62 13.92 6.50
CA ILE A 237 7.87 13.93 7.95
C ILE A 237 7.37 15.23 8.58
N SER A 238 7.64 16.37 7.95
CA SER A 238 7.22 17.68 8.45
C SER A 238 5.70 17.85 8.33
N ILE A 239 5.09 17.31 7.26
CA ILE A 239 3.64 17.33 7.08
C ILE A 239 2.93 16.41 8.07
N ALA A 240 3.44 15.19 8.28
CA ALA A 240 2.89 14.27 9.27
C ALA A 240 2.94 14.88 10.68
N LYS A 241 4.05 15.55 11.03
CA LYS A 241 4.18 16.32 12.27
C LYS A 241 3.15 17.44 12.34
N TYR A 242 3.02 18.22 11.27
CA TYR A 242 2.08 19.34 11.19
C TYR A 242 0.64 18.87 11.45
N LEU A 243 0.18 17.86 10.71
CA LEU A 243 -1.18 17.33 10.81
C LEU A 243 -1.48 16.76 12.20
N LYS A 244 -0.49 16.11 12.83
CA LYS A 244 -0.66 15.42 14.10
C LYS A 244 -0.52 16.33 15.32
N GLU A 245 0.44 17.26 15.29
CA GLU A 245 0.81 18.04 16.47
C GLU A 245 0.42 19.50 16.35
N ASP A 246 0.67 20.10 15.19
CA ASP A 246 0.50 21.53 15.01
C ASP A 246 -0.96 21.88 14.75
N VAL A 247 -1.70 21.10 13.94
CA VAL A 247 -3.14 21.33 13.72
C VAL A 247 -3.92 21.33 15.04
N PRO A 248 -3.82 20.31 15.93
CA PRO A 248 -4.50 20.36 17.23
C PRO A 248 -4.09 21.57 18.08
N ARG A 249 -2.80 21.93 18.09
CA ARG A 249 -2.32 23.11 18.84
C ARG A 249 -2.87 24.42 18.28
N LEU A 250 -2.93 24.54 16.96
CA LEU A 250 -3.41 25.73 16.25
C LEU A 250 -4.90 25.97 16.55
N VAL A 251 -5.74 24.95 16.42
CA VAL A 251 -7.18 25.08 16.70
C VAL A 251 -7.48 25.29 18.19
N SER A 252 -6.59 24.86 19.08
CA SER A 252 -6.73 25.06 20.54
C SER A 252 -6.28 26.45 21.01
N SER A 253 -5.23 26.99 20.38
CA SER A 253 -4.57 28.23 20.81
C SER A 253 -5.22 29.48 20.22
N GLN A 254 -5.71 29.40 18.99
CA GLN A 254 -6.35 30.53 18.32
C GLN A 254 -7.82 30.68 18.71
N GLN A 255 -8.31 31.91 18.70
CA GLN A 255 -9.73 32.18 18.91
C GLN A 255 -10.50 31.89 17.62
N VAL A 256 -10.88 30.64 17.43
CA VAL A 256 -11.75 30.18 16.35
C VAL A 256 -13.21 30.23 16.79
N ASP A 257 -14.07 30.86 15.97
CA ASP A 257 -15.49 31.10 16.23
C ASP A 257 -16.40 30.60 15.09
N SER A 258 -15.81 30.12 13.98
CA SER A 258 -16.54 29.49 12.88
C SER A 258 -15.68 28.39 12.21
N VAL A 259 -16.34 27.53 11.43
CA VAL A 259 -15.68 26.50 10.62
C VAL A 259 -14.71 27.14 9.62
N GLU A 260 -15.10 28.23 8.96
CA GLU A 260 -14.23 28.94 7.99
C GLU A 260 -12.95 29.48 8.65
N LYS A 261 -13.03 29.90 9.92
CA LYS A 261 -11.84 30.37 10.65
C LYS A 261 -10.93 29.21 11.02
N ILE A 262 -11.48 28.05 11.39
CA ILE A 262 -10.71 26.80 11.57
C ILE A 262 -9.99 26.46 10.26
N LEU A 263 -10.72 26.43 9.15
CA LEU A 263 -10.16 26.16 7.82
C LEU A 263 -9.06 27.18 7.47
N SER A 264 -9.26 28.47 7.74
CA SER A 264 -8.24 29.49 7.52
C SER A 264 -6.98 29.27 8.34
N VAL A 265 -7.09 28.85 9.60
CA VAL A 265 -5.94 28.62 10.47
C VAL A 265 -5.13 27.42 10.00
N VAL A 266 -5.82 26.34 9.65
CA VAL A 266 -5.20 25.12 9.12
C VAL A 266 -4.59 25.37 7.74
N PHE A 267 -5.28 26.10 6.85
CA PHE A 267 -4.80 26.34 5.50
C PHE A 267 -3.58 27.26 5.46
N LYS A 268 -3.60 28.37 6.21
CA LYS A 268 -2.48 29.33 6.24
C LYS A 268 -1.19 28.78 6.87
N SER A 269 -1.31 27.71 7.64
CA SER A 269 -0.19 27.07 8.32
C SER A 269 0.32 25.81 7.60
N LEU A 270 -0.23 25.49 6.42
CA LEU A 270 0.22 24.34 5.63
C LEU A 270 1.71 24.46 5.25
N PRO A 271 2.49 23.37 5.35
CA PRO A 271 3.84 23.32 4.81
C PRO A 271 3.87 23.61 3.30
N SER A 272 4.93 24.27 2.81
CA SER A 272 5.05 24.73 1.41
C SER A 272 4.98 23.61 0.36
N ASN A 273 5.33 22.39 0.76
CA ASN A 273 5.33 21.17 -0.04
C ASN A 273 4.06 20.32 0.18
N PHE A 274 3.04 20.82 0.87
CA PHE A 274 1.84 20.05 1.21
C PHE A 274 1.15 19.45 -0.03
N ASN A 275 1.18 20.15 -1.16
CA ASN A 275 0.56 19.71 -2.41
C ASN A 275 1.23 18.47 -3.05
N THR A 276 2.37 17.99 -2.56
CA THR A 276 3.00 16.73 -3.01
C THR A 276 2.65 15.54 -2.12
N PHE A 277 2.01 15.80 -0.97
CA PHE A 277 1.74 14.82 0.09
C PHE A 277 0.55 13.93 -0.20
N ILE A 278 -0.64 14.50 -0.41
CA ILE A 278 -1.77 13.76 -0.97
C ILE A 278 -1.69 13.88 -2.48
N ARG A 279 -1.70 12.73 -3.15
CA ARG A 279 -1.78 12.64 -4.60
C ARG A 279 -3.10 12.00 -4.97
N TRP A 280 -3.69 12.47 -6.06
CA TRP A 280 -4.77 11.72 -6.67
C TRP A 280 -4.16 10.57 -7.50
N VAL A 281 -4.84 9.42 -7.51
CA VAL A 281 -4.38 8.23 -8.21
C VAL A 281 -4.74 8.38 -9.69
N ALA A 282 -3.78 8.81 -10.50
CA ALA A 282 -3.97 9.02 -11.92
C ALA A 282 -4.05 7.68 -12.68
N GLU A 283 -5.04 7.54 -13.57
CA GLU A 283 -5.16 6.36 -14.42
C GLU A 283 -4.47 6.60 -15.75
N LEU A 284 -3.38 5.87 -15.99
CA LEU A 284 -2.65 5.92 -17.24
C LEU A 284 -3.35 5.08 -18.31
N ARG A 285 -3.63 5.69 -19.46
CA ARG A 285 -4.06 4.99 -20.66
C ARG A 285 -2.83 4.62 -21.49
N ILE A 286 -2.69 3.36 -21.86
CA ILE A 286 -1.54 2.86 -22.61
C ILE A 286 -1.80 3.07 -24.11
N ALA A 287 -0.86 3.72 -24.82
CA ALA A 287 -0.98 4.08 -26.24
C ALA A 287 -1.15 2.88 -27.21
N GLU A 288 -0.77 1.66 -26.80
CA GLU A 288 -0.98 0.44 -27.60
C GLU A 288 -2.46 0.01 -27.67
N ASP A 289 -3.33 0.56 -26.81
CA ASP A 289 -4.79 0.42 -26.85
C ASP A 289 -5.46 1.62 -27.55
N THR A 290 -4.86 2.07 -28.65
CA THR A 290 -5.41 3.10 -29.57
C THR A 290 -6.63 2.60 -30.37
N LYS A 291 -7.53 1.83 -29.74
CA LYS A 291 -8.93 1.89 -30.12
C LYS A 291 -9.46 3.23 -29.61
N GLN A 292 -10.25 3.93 -30.41
CA GLN A 292 -10.91 5.19 -30.00
C GLN A 292 -11.84 5.04 -28.78
N ASN A 293 -11.96 3.86 -28.16
CA ASN A 293 -12.93 3.54 -27.11
C ASN A 293 -12.22 3.01 -25.86
N LEU A 294 -12.74 3.36 -24.69
CA LEU A 294 -12.34 2.78 -23.40
C LEU A 294 -12.70 1.29 -23.31
N SER A 295 -11.81 0.47 -22.75
CA SER A 295 -12.08 -0.92 -22.39
C SER A 295 -13.11 -1.02 -21.26
N ALA A 296 -13.72 -2.20 -21.10
CA ALA A 296 -14.69 -2.43 -20.02
C ALA A 296 -14.07 -2.27 -18.62
N GLU A 297 -12.80 -2.62 -18.47
CA GLU A 297 -12.04 -2.47 -17.22
C GLU A 297 -11.78 -1.00 -16.91
N GLU A 298 -11.27 -0.22 -17.89
CA GLU A 298 -11.05 1.22 -17.75
C GLU A 298 -12.36 1.95 -17.40
N LYS A 299 -13.47 1.61 -18.07
CA LYS A 299 -14.79 2.17 -17.75
C LYS A 299 -15.21 1.86 -16.31
N SER A 300 -15.07 0.59 -15.90
CA SER A 300 -15.47 0.18 -14.55
C SER A 300 -14.67 0.92 -13.48
N ARG A 301 -13.36 1.08 -13.67
CA ARG A 301 -12.50 1.79 -12.71
C ARG A 301 -12.77 3.28 -12.67
N LEU A 302 -12.92 3.92 -13.84
CA LEU A 302 -13.27 5.33 -13.94
C LEU A 302 -14.60 5.63 -13.26
N ASN A 303 -15.61 4.77 -13.45
CA ASN A 303 -16.92 4.90 -12.79
C ASN A 303 -16.79 4.85 -11.26
N LEU A 304 -15.97 3.96 -10.70
CA LEU A 304 -15.76 3.89 -9.26
C LEU A 304 -15.13 5.18 -8.72
N LYS A 305 -14.15 5.75 -9.44
CA LYS A 305 -13.54 7.03 -9.07
C LYS A 305 -14.51 8.20 -9.16
N GLN A 306 -15.36 8.21 -10.17
CA GLN A 306 -16.41 9.23 -10.32
C GLN A 306 -17.41 9.16 -9.15
N VAL A 307 -17.77 7.97 -8.69
CA VAL A 307 -18.61 7.78 -7.50
C VAL A 307 -17.94 8.38 -6.27
N VAL A 308 -16.67 8.05 -6.00
CA VAL A 308 -15.93 8.60 -4.86
C VAL A 308 -15.83 10.13 -4.92
N LEU A 309 -15.47 10.69 -6.08
CA LEU A 309 -15.36 12.15 -6.27
C LEU A 309 -16.71 12.84 -6.02
N LYS A 310 -17.81 12.25 -6.53
CA LYS A 310 -19.15 12.76 -6.29
C LYS A 310 -19.51 12.74 -4.80
N GLU A 311 -19.22 11.65 -4.10
CA GLU A 311 -19.47 11.54 -2.66
C GLU A 311 -18.66 12.59 -1.86
N VAL A 312 -17.42 12.93 -2.28
CA VAL A 312 -16.64 14.03 -1.68
C VAL A 312 -17.37 15.36 -1.85
N HIS A 313 -17.80 15.69 -3.07
CA HIS A 313 -18.50 16.95 -3.38
C HIS A 313 -19.84 17.10 -2.63
N GLU A 314 -20.50 15.99 -2.30
CA GLU A 314 -21.78 15.98 -1.59
C GLU A 314 -21.63 16.22 -0.08
N THR A 315 -20.41 16.14 0.48
CA THR A 315 -20.19 16.40 1.91
C THR A 315 -20.40 17.87 2.30
N GLU A 316 -20.93 18.11 3.49
CA GLU A 316 -21.05 19.48 4.03
C GLU A 316 -19.67 20.13 4.25
N LEU A 317 -18.66 19.34 4.62
CA LEU A 317 -17.29 19.82 4.78
C LEU A 317 -16.72 20.39 3.47
N PHE A 318 -16.96 19.71 2.34
CA PHE A 318 -16.54 20.19 1.02
C PHE A 318 -17.16 21.55 0.69
N LYS A 319 -18.43 21.78 1.05
CA LYS A 319 -19.11 23.06 0.82
C LYS A 319 -18.45 24.20 1.61
N HIS A 320 -18.12 23.98 2.88
CA HIS A 320 -17.38 24.96 3.69
C HIS A 320 -15.99 25.25 3.11
N ILE A 321 -15.26 24.21 2.68
CA ILE A 321 -13.92 24.33 2.10
C ILE A 321 -13.97 25.11 0.78
N SER A 322 -14.87 24.74 -0.13
CA SER A 322 -14.99 25.40 -1.44
C SER A 322 -15.37 26.88 -1.29
N LYS A 323 -16.27 27.20 -0.37
CA LYS A 323 -16.61 28.59 -0.02
C LYS A 323 -15.38 29.34 0.53
N PHE A 324 -14.67 28.76 1.50
CA PHE A 324 -13.47 29.36 2.08
C PHE A 324 -12.38 29.62 1.04
N LEU A 325 -12.05 28.62 0.22
CA LEU A 325 -11.01 28.71 -0.82
C LEU A 325 -11.34 29.76 -1.88
N SER A 326 -12.60 29.87 -2.29
CA SER A 326 -13.07 30.96 -3.16
C SER A 326 -12.84 32.33 -2.52
N THR A 327 -13.02 32.46 -1.20
CA THR A 327 -12.85 33.74 -0.49
C THR A 327 -11.39 34.19 -0.41
N VAL A 328 -10.44 33.24 -0.36
CA VAL A 328 -8.99 33.54 -0.33
C VAL A 328 -8.37 33.64 -1.72
N GLY A 329 -9.18 33.55 -2.78
CA GLY A 329 -8.71 33.60 -4.16
C GLY A 329 -7.83 32.40 -4.54
N TYR A 330 -8.06 31.23 -3.93
CA TYR A 330 -7.39 30.02 -4.35
C TYR A 330 -8.04 29.52 -5.65
N GLU A 331 -7.33 29.69 -6.76
CA GLU A 331 -7.70 29.09 -8.04
C GLU A 331 -6.84 27.85 -8.27
N ASP A 332 -7.49 26.69 -8.38
CA ASP A 332 -6.83 25.50 -8.89
C ASP A 332 -6.95 25.51 -10.41
N SER A 333 -5.84 25.81 -11.09
CA SER A 333 -5.84 25.75 -12.55
C SER A 333 -5.92 24.29 -12.98
N LEU A 334 -6.98 23.91 -13.70
CA LEU A 334 -7.11 22.60 -14.34
C LEU A 334 -5.82 22.21 -15.08
N THR A 335 -5.22 23.17 -15.77
CA THR A 335 -3.95 23.01 -16.50
C THR A 335 -2.80 22.63 -15.58
N TYR A 336 -2.77 23.15 -14.34
CA TYR A 336 -1.75 22.83 -13.36
C TYR A 336 -1.94 21.42 -12.76
N ALA A 337 -3.17 21.07 -12.37
CA ALA A 337 -3.48 19.73 -11.85
C ALA A 337 -3.26 18.64 -12.92
N ALA A 338 -3.70 18.91 -14.16
CA ALA A 338 -3.47 18.09 -15.34
C ALA A 338 -1.98 17.96 -15.66
N ALA A 339 -1.24 19.07 -15.74
CA ALA A 339 0.20 19.07 -16.03
C ALA A 339 0.99 18.29 -14.98
N LYS A 340 0.64 18.47 -13.70
CA LYS A 340 1.26 17.74 -12.59
C LYS A 340 0.98 16.25 -12.67
N ALA A 341 -0.26 15.87 -12.98
CA ALA A 341 -0.63 14.48 -13.16
C ALA A 341 0.03 13.85 -14.40
N CYS A 342 0.17 14.59 -15.50
CA CYS A 342 0.89 14.14 -16.68
C CYS A 342 2.37 13.93 -16.37
N CYS A 343 3.03 14.87 -15.68
CA CYS A 343 4.41 14.69 -15.20
C CYS A 343 4.53 13.44 -14.31
N GLN A 344 3.59 13.23 -13.37
CA GLN A 344 3.56 12.04 -12.52
C GLN A 344 3.33 10.76 -13.33
N GLY A 345 2.45 10.80 -14.32
CA GLY A 345 2.23 9.71 -15.26
C GLY A 345 3.50 9.37 -16.03
N ALA A 346 4.24 10.37 -16.50
CA ALA A 346 5.53 10.18 -17.16
C ALA A 346 6.59 9.57 -16.21
N GLU A 347 6.64 9.98 -14.94
CA GLU A 347 7.50 9.32 -13.93
C GLU A 347 7.16 7.83 -13.80
N ILE A 348 5.86 7.50 -13.69
CA ILE A 348 5.40 6.11 -13.57
C ILE A 348 5.69 5.32 -14.85
N LEU A 349 5.53 5.94 -16.02
CA LEU A 349 5.79 5.30 -17.31
C LEU A 349 7.28 5.06 -17.57
N SER A 350 8.15 5.94 -17.07
CA SER A 350 9.59 5.90 -17.31
C SER A 350 10.38 5.16 -16.22
N GLY A 351 9.78 4.91 -15.04
CA GLY A 351 10.43 4.19 -13.94
C GLY A 351 11.62 4.92 -13.31
N CYS A 352 11.76 6.23 -13.53
CA CYS A 352 12.88 7.06 -13.04
C CYS A 352 12.38 8.15 -12.08
N SER A 353 12.97 8.23 -10.89
CA SER A 353 12.68 9.25 -9.88
C SER A 353 13.60 10.48 -9.93
N SER A 354 14.61 10.50 -10.82
CA SER A 354 15.82 11.30 -10.58
C SER A 354 15.97 12.62 -11.37
N LYS A 355 14.98 13.10 -12.13
CA LYS A 355 14.97 14.46 -12.72
C LYS A 355 13.55 14.99 -12.95
N GLU A 356 13.34 16.31 -12.77
CA GLU A 356 12.07 16.99 -12.98
C GLU A 356 11.54 16.81 -14.41
N PHE A 357 10.41 16.11 -14.54
CA PHE A 357 9.61 16.12 -15.74
C PHE A 357 8.88 17.46 -15.86
N CYS A 358 8.95 18.09 -17.03
CA CYS A 358 8.21 19.34 -17.31
C CYS A 358 7.13 19.06 -18.35
N CYS A 359 5.85 19.25 -17.99
CA CYS A 359 4.75 19.13 -18.92
C CYS A 359 4.67 20.42 -19.74
N ARG A 360 4.89 20.31 -21.05
CA ARG A 360 4.98 21.46 -21.96
C ARG A 360 3.60 21.90 -22.43
N GLU A 361 2.72 20.94 -22.69
CA GLU A 361 1.35 21.16 -23.18
C GLU A 361 0.42 20.13 -22.54
N THR A 362 -0.79 20.55 -22.19
CA THR A 362 -1.89 19.65 -21.77
C THR A 362 -3.10 19.94 -22.66
N CYS A 363 -3.68 18.88 -23.21
CA CYS A 363 -4.87 18.92 -24.03
C CYS A 363 -5.93 18.00 -23.41
N VAL A 364 -7.13 18.53 -23.17
CA VAL A 364 -8.25 17.75 -22.64
C VAL A 364 -9.11 17.30 -23.81
N THR A 365 -9.26 15.99 -23.97
CA THR A 365 -10.06 15.37 -25.04
C THR A 365 -11.11 14.43 -24.45
N CYS A 366 -12.31 14.45 -25.01
CA CYS A 366 -13.39 13.56 -24.60
C CYS A 366 -13.41 12.31 -25.48
N VAL A 367 -13.40 11.13 -24.85
CA VAL A 367 -13.42 9.86 -25.56
C VAL A 367 -14.75 9.16 -25.29
N LYS A 368 -15.54 8.95 -26.35
CA LYS A 368 -16.83 8.26 -26.29
C LYS A 368 -16.63 6.76 -26.49
N GLY A 369 -17.18 5.93 -25.60
CA GLY A 369 -17.29 4.49 -25.84
C GLY A 369 -18.62 4.12 -26.50
N PRO A 370 -18.76 2.90 -27.07
CA PRO A 370 -20.07 2.39 -27.46
C PRO A 370 -20.90 2.15 -26.19
N GLY A 371 -22.07 2.80 -26.11
CA GLY A 371 -22.91 2.89 -24.91
C GLY A 371 -22.49 4.06 -24.01
N GLU A 372 -23.41 5.02 -23.86
CA GLU A 372 -23.43 6.39 -23.26
C GLU A 372 -22.47 6.80 -22.12
N ALA A 373 -21.58 5.94 -21.60
CA ALA A 373 -20.55 6.35 -20.65
C ALA A 373 -19.38 7.06 -21.37
N GLU A 374 -19.40 8.39 -21.36
CA GLU A 374 -18.30 9.26 -21.81
C GLU A 374 -17.19 9.31 -20.75
N GLY A 375 -15.91 9.23 -21.15
CA GLY A 375 -14.78 9.39 -20.24
C GLY A 375 -13.87 10.53 -20.68
N THR A 376 -13.41 11.34 -19.72
CA THR A 376 -12.47 12.43 -19.99
C THR A 376 -11.04 11.89 -20.05
N VAL A 377 -10.35 12.15 -21.16
CA VAL A 377 -8.93 11.84 -21.34
C VAL A 377 -8.14 13.13 -21.37
N VAL A 378 -7.19 13.28 -20.46
CA VAL A 378 -6.22 14.38 -20.48
C VAL A 378 -4.93 13.86 -21.09
N THR A 379 -4.55 14.41 -22.24
CA THR A 379 -3.28 14.11 -22.91
C THR A 379 -2.28 15.21 -22.58
N GLY A 380 -1.17 14.83 -21.95
CA GLY A 380 -0.04 15.74 -21.70
C GLY A 380 1.20 15.35 -22.49
N VAL A 381 1.91 16.35 -23.00
CA VAL A 381 3.25 16.17 -23.59
C VAL A 381 4.27 16.51 -22.52
N VAL A 382 4.98 15.50 -22.04
CA VAL A 382 5.97 15.63 -20.98
C VAL A 382 7.37 15.52 -21.55
N VAL A 383 8.24 16.47 -21.21
CA VAL A 383 9.61 16.55 -21.72
C VAL A 383 10.61 16.11 -20.66
N ARG A 384 11.56 15.25 -21.04
CA ARG A 384 12.74 14.89 -20.23
C ARG A 384 14.00 14.88 -21.08
N ASP A 385 15.02 15.62 -20.65
CA ASP A 385 16.35 15.66 -21.30
C ASP A 385 16.27 15.87 -22.84
N GLY A 386 15.29 16.64 -23.32
CA GLY A 386 15.04 16.93 -24.75
C GLY A 386 14.18 15.91 -25.51
N SER A 387 13.76 14.81 -24.87
CA SER A 387 12.83 13.83 -25.42
C SER A 387 11.39 14.10 -24.97
N GLU A 388 10.43 14.04 -25.90
CA GLU A 388 9.00 14.25 -25.63
C GLU A 388 8.29 12.90 -25.46
N GLN A 389 7.44 12.80 -24.44
CA GLN A 389 6.61 11.62 -24.18
C GLN A 389 5.15 12.05 -24.01
N ASN A 390 4.26 11.43 -24.79
CA ASN A 390 2.82 11.62 -24.65
C ASN A 390 2.29 10.73 -23.53
N VAL A 391 1.49 11.33 -22.65
CA VAL A 391 0.86 10.65 -21.51
C VAL A 391 -0.63 10.90 -21.58
N ASP A 392 -1.40 9.85 -21.85
CA ASP A 392 -2.85 9.89 -21.78
C ASP A 392 -3.30 9.47 -20.37
N LEU A 393 -4.14 10.30 -19.76
CA LEU A 393 -4.69 10.08 -18.42
C LEU A 393 -6.22 10.01 -18.47
N LEU A 394 -6.80 9.03 -17.80
CA LEU A 394 -8.21 9.00 -17.49
C LEU A 394 -8.47 9.81 -16.22
N VAL A 395 -9.31 10.82 -16.34
CA VAL A 395 -9.65 11.73 -15.25
C VAL A 395 -11.13 11.58 -14.92
N PRO A 396 -11.50 11.24 -13.67
CA PRO A 396 -12.90 11.22 -13.28
C PRO A 396 -13.47 12.64 -13.28
N SER A 397 -14.72 12.77 -13.71
CA SER A 397 -15.49 14.02 -13.68
C SER A 397 -16.85 13.72 -13.05
N THR A 398 -17.39 14.66 -12.28
CA THR A 398 -18.75 14.52 -11.72
C THR A 398 -19.85 14.98 -12.67
N GLN A 399 -19.51 15.44 -13.89
CA GLN A 399 -20.49 15.85 -14.90
C GLN A 399 -20.72 14.74 -15.94
N THR A 400 -21.98 14.56 -16.34
CA THR A 400 -22.42 13.52 -17.28
C THR A 400 -22.22 13.87 -18.75
N ASN A 401 -22.05 15.16 -19.06
CA ASN A 401 -21.77 15.62 -20.41
C ASN A 401 -20.33 16.10 -20.46
N CYS A 402 -19.57 15.61 -21.42
CA CYS A 402 -18.16 15.95 -21.59
C CYS A 402 -18.00 17.38 -22.15
N GLU A 403 -18.42 18.38 -21.37
CA GLU A 403 -18.14 19.79 -21.64
C GLU A 403 -16.71 20.07 -21.20
N CYS A 404 -15.76 19.94 -22.14
CA CYS A 404 -14.39 20.41 -21.96
C CYS A 404 -14.39 21.94 -21.79
N GLY A 405 -14.54 22.41 -20.56
CA GLY A 405 -14.47 23.81 -20.18
C GLY A 405 -13.92 23.99 -18.76
N PRO A 406 -13.58 25.23 -18.37
CA PRO A 406 -13.13 25.57 -17.01
C PRO A 406 -14.17 25.29 -15.91
N GLU A 407 -15.40 24.91 -16.29
CA GLU A 407 -16.51 24.57 -15.38
C GLU A 407 -16.64 23.06 -15.09
N ALA A 408 -15.78 22.20 -15.65
CA ALA A 408 -15.82 20.77 -15.38
C ALA A 408 -15.19 20.42 -14.02
N ASN A 409 -15.94 19.67 -13.20
CA ASN A 409 -15.58 19.31 -11.83
C ASN A 409 -14.67 18.06 -11.78
N PHE A 410 -13.37 18.30 -11.88
CA PHE A 410 -12.30 17.30 -11.75
C PHE A 410 -11.70 17.31 -10.33
N PRO A 411 -10.95 16.26 -9.92
CA PRO A 411 -10.21 16.28 -8.67
C PRO A 411 -9.28 17.51 -8.58
N ALA A 412 -9.49 18.32 -7.57
CA ALA A 412 -8.78 19.56 -7.31
C ALA A 412 -8.33 19.68 -5.84
N GLY A 413 -7.67 20.77 -5.50
CA GLY A 413 -7.07 21.02 -4.18
C GLY A 413 -8.10 21.12 -3.06
N ASN A 414 -9.32 21.57 -3.36
CA ASN A 414 -10.46 21.53 -2.43
C ASN A 414 -10.85 20.09 -2.08
N ASP A 415 -10.86 19.17 -3.05
CA ASP A 415 -11.13 17.74 -2.78
C ASP A 415 -10.04 17.14 -1.91
N VAL A 416 -8.78 17.37 -2.27
CA VAL A 416 -7.61 16.90 -1.53
C VAL A 416 -7.64 17.41 -0.09
N PHE A 417 -7.97 18.68 0.11
CA PHE A 417 -8.07 19.26 1.44
C PHE A 417 -9.26 18.68 2.22
N THR A 418 -10.38 18.41 1.56
CA THR A 418 -11.56 17.78 2.17
C THR A 418 -11.22 16.39 2.69
N VAL A 419 -10.70 15.50 1.82
CA VAL A 419 -10.40 14.11 2.22
C VAL A 419 -9.27 14.04 3.24
N LEU A 420 -8.32 14.97 3.21
CA LEU A 420 -7.31 15.11 4.26
C LEU A 420 -7.96 15.34 5.62
N LEU A 421 -8.84 16.34 5.71
CA LEU A 421 -9.47 16.71 6.99
C LEU A 421 -10.39 15.60 7.50
N LEU A 422 -11.09 14.90 6.61
CA LEU A 422 -11.84 13.67 6.95
C LEU A 422 -10.93 12.57 7.50
N ALA A 423 -9.70 12.48 6.98
CA ALA A 423 -8.72 11.48 7.42
C ALA A 423 -8.03 11.83 8.75
N LEU A 424 -8.20 13.04 9.29
CA LEU A 424 -7.63 13.40 10.59
C LEU A 424 -8.42 12.76 11.75
N PRO A 425 -7.74 12.27 12.81
CA PRO A 425 -8.42 11.68 13.95
C PRO A 425 -9.40 12.66 14.61
N PRO A 426 -10.58 12.22 15.10
CA PRO A 426 -11.55 13.10 15.74
C PRO A 426 -10.99 13.88 16.95
N GLN A 427 -9.97 13.34 17.61
CA GLN A 427 -9.29 13.97 18.75
C GLN A 427 -8.54 15.26 18.34
N THR A 428 -8.19 15.41 17.06
CA THR A 428 -7.54 16.61 16.49
C THR A 428 -8.28 17.89 16.86
N TRP A 429 -9.61 17.82 16.92
CA TRP A 429 -10.50 18.96 17.09
C TRP A 429 -10.97 19.16 18.53
N SER A 430 -10.51 18.32 19.47
CA SER A 430 -10.98 18.31 20.86
C SER A 430 -10.61 19.55 21.68
N GLY A 431 -9.60 20.31 21.24
CA GLY A 431 -9.15 21.52 21.94
C GLY A 431 -9.87 22.81 21.52
N ILE A 432 -10.83 22.76 20.60
CA ILE A 432 -11.66 23.92 20.24
C ILE A 432 -12.44 24.37 21.50
N LYS A 433 -12.30 25.64 21.87
CA LYS A 433 -12.87 26.19 23.11
C LYS A 433 -14.39 26.27 23.08
N ASP A 434 -14.96 26.67 21.95
CA ASP A 434 -16.41 26.71 21.74
C ASP A 434 -16.95 25.27 21.57
N GLN A 435 -17.78 24.85 22.51
CA GLN A 435 -18.34 23.50 22.53
C GLN A 435 -19.29 23.23 21.36
N ALA A 436 -20.07 24.23 20.92
CA ALA A 436 -20.99 24.07 19.80
C ALA A 436 -20.20 23.88 18.50
N LEU A 437 -19.20 24.73 18.27
CA LEU A 437 -18.31 24.64 17.11
C LEU A 437 -17.50 23.34 17.09
N MET A 438 -17.04 22.87 18.26
CA MET A 438 -16.34 21.58 18.37
C MET A 438 -17.25 20.42 17.93
N GLN A 439 -18.52 20.41 18.36
CA GLN A 439 -19.45 19.35 17.98
C GLN A 439 -19.83 19.42 16.51
N GLU A 440 -20.02 20.63 15.98
CA GLU A 440 -20.22 20.87 14.55
C GLU A 440 -19.06 20.28 13.73
N MET A 441 -17.81 20.60 14.11
CA MET A 441 -16.63 20.06 13.42
C MET A 441 -16.54 18.53 13.52
N LYS A 442 -16.85 17.94 14.68
CA LYS A 442 -16.89 16.47 14.85
C LYS A 442 -17.95 15.81 14.00
N GLN A 443 -19.09 16.47 13.81
CA GLN A 443 -20.16 15.98 12.95
C GLN A 443 -19.74 16.04 11.48
N LEU A 444 -19.09 17.14 11.03
CA LEU A 444 -18.62 17.29 9.65
C LEU A 444 -17.61 16.23 9.21
N ILE A 445 -16.79 15.72 10.14
CA ILE A 445 -15.77 14.70 9.87
C ILE A 445 -16.19 13.28 10.27
N SER A 446 -17.43 13.08 10.72
CA SER A 446 -17.86 11.80 11.27
C SER A 446 -17.89 10.72 10.20
N MET A 447 -17.14 9.64 10.41
CA MET A 447 -17.14 8.47 9.51
C MET A 447 -18.55 7.88 9.33
N ALA A 448 -19.38 7.91 10.38
CA ALA A 448 -20.73 7.34 10.35
C ALA A 448 -21.69 8.11 9.42
N SER A 449 -21.40 9.36 9.07
CA SER A 449 -22.20 10.16 8.14
C SER A 449 -21.71 10.09 6.69
N LEU A 450 -20.54 9.50 6.43
CA LEU A 450 -20.01 9.40 5.08
C LEU A 450 -20.67 8.23 4.32
N PRO A 451 -20.88 8.31 3.00
CA PRO A 451 -21.28 7.16 2.20
C PRO A 451 -20.17 6.08 2.15
N THR A 452 -20.53 4.85 1.80
CA THR A 452 -19.63 3.68 1.94
C THR A 452 -18.34 3.80 1.14
N MET A 453 -18.36 4.32 -0.09
CA MET A 453 -17.15 4.39 -0.91
C MET A 453 -16.17 5.42 -0.36
N LEU A 454 -16.67 6.60 0.04
CA LEU A 454 -15.88 7.62 0.71
C LEU A 454 -15.37 7.17 2.09
N GLN A 455 -16.15 6.40 2.86
CA GLN A 455 -15.66 5.79 4.10
C GLN A 455 -14.43 4.91 3.85
N GLU A 456 -14.47 4.04 2.83
CA GLU A 456 -13.35 3.16 2.49
C GLU A 456 -12.10 3.96 2.08
N GLU A 457 -12.30 5.04 1.32
CA GLU A 457 -11.22 5.94 0.88
C GLU A 457 -10.60 6.71 2.05
N VAL A 458 -11.42 7.25 2.95
CA VAL A 458 -10.94 7.94 4.16
C VAL A 458 -10.23 6.96 5.10
N LEU A 459 -10.76 5.74 5.26
CA LEU A 459 -10.09 4.67 6.02
C LEU A 459 -8.73 4.30 5.42
N HIS A 460 -8.61 4.31 4.08
CA HIS A 460 -7.32 4.09 3.42
C HIS A 460 -6.31 5.17 3.78
N LEU A 461 -6.68 6.46 3.64
CA LEU A 461 -5.81 7.59 3.98
C LEU A 461 -5.45 7.61 5.47
N GLN A 462 -6.43 7.34 6.35
CA GLN A 462 -6.25 7.19 7.79
C GLN A 462 -5.23 6.10 8.12
N ARG A 463 -5.29 4.96 7.42
CA ARG A 463 -4.30 3.88 7.58
C ARG A 463 -2.91 4.33 7.17
N GLN A 464 -2.78 5.01 6.04
CA GLN A 464 -1.50 5.55 5.58
C GLN A 464 -0.93 6.60 6.54
N LEU A 465 -1.75 7.52 7.06
CA LEU A 465 -1.34 8.53 8.04
C LEU A 465 -0.79 7.90 9.32
N GLN A 466 -1.47 6.87 9.84
CA GLN A 466 -1.02 6.18 11.04
C GLN A 466 0.26 5.37 10.80
N LEU A 467 0.43 4.74 9.63
CA LEU A 467 1.68 4.07 9.27
C LEU A 467 2.84 5.06 9.21
N LEU A 468 2.64 6.21 8.55
CA LEU A 468 3.64 7.28 8.51
C LEU A 468 4.01 7.78 9.90
N LYS A 469 3.03 7.91 10.79
CA LYS A 469 3.28 8.25 12.19
C LYS A 469 4.15 7.20 12.88
N ARG A 470 3.90 5.91 12.67
CA ARG A 470 4.73 4.84 13.26
C ARG A 470 6.17 4.91 12.73
N CYS A 471 6.34 5.15 11.42
CA CYS A 471 7.66 5.34 10.82
C CYS A 471 8.39 6.56 11.40
N GLN A 472 7.69 7.69 11.55
CA GLN A 472 8.27 8.90 12.15
C GLN A 472 8.71 8.69 13.61
N GLU A 473 7.96 7.88 14.37
CA GLU A 473 8.24 7.61 15.79
C GLU A 473 9.22 6.44 16.01
N ASN A 474 9.70 5.78 14.95
CA ASN A 474 10.45 4.51 15.01
C ASN A 474 9.70 3.41 15.81
N LYS A 475 8.37 3.36 15.65
CA LYS A 475 7.45 2.44 16.37
C LYS A 475 6.88 1.33 15.49
N GLU A 476 7.44 1.09 14.32
CA GLU A 476 7.03 0.02 13.40
C GLU A 476 7.15 -1.37 14.06
N GLU A 477 7.97 -1.49 15.10
CA GLU A 477 8.18 -2.73 15.85
C GLU A 477 7.22 -2.93 17.03
N GLU A 478 6.39 -1.93 17.38
CA GLU A 478 5.55 -1.95 18.59
C GLU A 478 4.08 -2.32 18.31
N ASP A 479 3.53 -1.90 17.17
CA ASP A 479 2.14 -2.13 16.79
C ASP A 479 2.04 -2.50 15.31
N PHE A 480 1.50 -3.70 15.05
CA PHE A 480 1.30 -4.23 13.70
C PHE A 480 -0.14 -4.17 13.23
N ALA A 481 -1.07 -3.76 14.08
CA ALA A 481 -2.45 -3.70 13.68
C ALA A 481 -2.58 -2.71 12.52
N ALA A 482 -3.36 -3.08 11.50
CA ALA A 482 -3.92 -2.08 10.61
C ALA A 482 -4.62 -1.05 11.51
N PRO A 483 -4.33 0.25 11.34
CA PRO A 483 -4.99 1.34 12.03
C PRO A 483 -6.48 1.10 12.28
N ALA A 484 -6.85 0.89 13.55
CA ALA A 484 -8.24 0.77 13.95
C ALA A 484 -8.84 2.18 14.06
N PHE A 485 -9.96 2.38 13.38
CA PHE A 485 -10.79 3.58 13.51
C PHE A 485 -12.23 3.15 13.73
#